data_AF-A0A921MVJ0-F1
#
_entry.id   AF-A0A921MVJ0-F1
#
_cell.length_a   1.000
_cell.length_b   1.000
_cell.length_c   1.000
_cell.angle_alpha   90.00
_cell.angle_beta   90.00
_cell.angle_gamma   90.00
#
_symmetry.space_group_name_H-M   'P 1'
#
loop_
_entity.id
_entity.type
_entity.pdbx_description
1 polymer ?
#
loop_
_entity_poly.entity_id
_entity_poly.type
_entity_poly.pdbx_seq_one_letter_code
_entity_poly.pdbx_strand_id
1 'polypeptide(L)'
;MSPVSPQRPSARGDEQRASGSGAVLGIPLPLLIIALIIAGLLGMQLAGSLQLATSSSPRGGATSVDSLSGGKNSAGDAVITESTLGTEVQRLIDTGTIQPMTSFDATQCLKEQGIPDSILIMEEVAWGAEEVPAWLLVHGAMDRETLRANGGVISATVVLPACGTADEDIDPQEVRLWSGDVMIGSL
;
A
#
# COMPACT_ATOMS: atom_id res chain seq x y z
N MET A 1 -51.55 6.99 -82.19
CA MET A 1 -52.24 8.26 -81.94
C MET A 1 -51.44 9.04 -80.90
N SER A 2 -50.77 10.09 -81.38
CA SER A 2 -50.81 11.49 -80.91
C SER A 2 -51.23 11.85 -79.47
N PRO A 3 -50.88 13.06 -78.97
CA PRO A 3 -49.61 13.79 -79.16
C PRO A 3 -49.22 14.76 -78.00
N VAL A 4 -48.12 15.51 -78.23
CA VAL A 4 -47.87 16.95 -77.93
C VAL A 4 -47.57 17.34 -76.47
N SER A 5 -46.33 17.70 -76.10
CA SER A 5 -45.53 18.95 -76.33
C SER A 5 -45.61 19.89 -75.11
N PRO A 6 -44.78 20.95 -74.99
CA PRO A 6 -43.33 21.09 -75.15
C PRO A 6 -42.69 21.81 -73.92
N GLN A 7 -41.39 22.17 -73.98
CA GLN A 7 -40.79 23.46 -73.54
C GLN A 7 -39.48 23.36 -72.70
N ARG A 8 -38.42 23.98 -73.26
CA ARG A 8 -37.12 24.45 -72.67
C ARG A 8 -37.37 25.59 -71.64
N PRO A 9 -36.42 26.10 -70.81
CA PRO A 9 -34.93 26.01 -70.88
C PRO A 9 -34.17 25.91 -69.50
N SER A 10 -32.81 25.87 -69.56
CA SER A 10 -31.77 26.36 -68.60
C SER A 10 -31.87 25.99 -67.10
N ALA A 11 -30.84 25.62 -66.34
CA ALA A 11 -29.57 26.30 -66.05
C ALA A 11 -28.83 25.40 -65.02
N ARG A 12 -27.52 25.18 -65.14
CA ARG A 12 -26.45 25.85 -64.36
C ARG A 12 -26.29 25.33 -62.93
N GLY A 13 -25.07 24.88 -62.62
CA GLY A 13 -24.57 24.83 -61.26
C GLY A 13 -23.74 23.58 -60.95
N ASP A 14 -22.45 23.66 -61.25
CA ASP A 14 -21.43 23.18 -60.31
C ASP A 14 -21.85 23.52 -58.88
N GLU A 15 -21.67 22.60 -57.93
CA GLU A 15 -20.95 22.90 -56.68
C GLU A 15 -20.89 21.64 -55.81
N GLN A 16 -19.74 21.01 -55.91
CA GLN A 16 -18.99 20.37 -54.84
C GLN A 16 -19.17 21.13 -53.52
N ARG A 17 -20.13 20.73 -52.68
CA ARG A 17 -20.24 21.24 -51.31
C ARG A 17 -19.57 20.28 -50.33
N ALA A 18 -18.33 20.68 -50.05
CA ALA A 18 -17.48 20.27 -48.95
C ALA A 18 -18.24 19.75 -47.73
N SER A 19 -17.92 18.52 -47.35
CA SER A 19 -18.10 18.03 -45.99
C SER A 19 -17.16 18.83 -45.08
N GLY A 20 -17.68 19.93 -44.54
CA GLY A 20 -16.98 20.78 -43.59
C GLY A 20 -16.94 20.13 -42.22
N SER A 21 -15.90 19.34 -41.96
CA SER A 21 -15.51 18.92 -40.62
C SER A 21 -15.10 20.15 -39.81
N GLY A 22 -15.97 20.57 -38.88
CA GLY A 22 -15.71 21.64 -37.94
C GLY A 22 -14.47 21.31 -37.08
N ALA A 23 -13.40 22.05 -37.31
CA ALA A 23 -12.21 22.03 -36.49
C ALA A 23 -12.41 23.02 -35.33
N VAL A 24 -12.41 22.50 -34.10
CA VAL A 24 -12.24 23.35 -32.92
C VAL A 24 -10.74 23.31 -32.62
N LEU A 25 -10.08 24.47 -32.64
CA LEU A 25 -8.66 24.67 -32.31
C LEU A 25 -7.60 24.14 -33.31
N GLY A 26 -7.90 24.05 -34.60
CA GLY A 26 -6.89 23.75 -35.65
C GLY A 26 -6.40 22.29 -35.69
N ILE A 27 -6.97 21.41 -34.87
CA ILE A 27 -6.70 19.98 -34.85
C ILE A 27 -7.90 19.29 -35.53
N PRO A 28 -7.69 18.43 -36.55
CA PRO A 28 -8.80 17.73 -37.18
C PRO A 28 -9.49 16.83 -36.15
N LEU A 29 -10.82 16.98 -36.01
CA LEU A 29 -11.67 16.25 -35.07
C LEU A 29 -11.38 14.74 -34.96
N PRO A 30 -11.09 13.98 -36.04
CA PRO A 30 -10.71 12.57 -35.91
C PRO A 30 -9.43 12.33 -35.09
N LEU A 31 -8.44 13.23 -35.16
CA LEU A 31 -7.22 13.11 -34.35
C LEU A 31 -7.50 13.36 -32.87
N LEU A 32 -8.46 14.23 -32.54
CA LEU A 32 -8.87 14.47 -31.16
C LEU A 32 -9.54 13.23 -30.57
N ILE A 33 -10.41 12.57 -31.33
CA ILE A 33 -11.05 11.31 -30.93
C ILE A 33 -9.99 10.21 -30.72
N ILE A 34 -9.02 10.09 -31.62
CA ILE A 34 -7.91 9.12 -31.48
C ILE A 34 -7.08 9.41 -30.22
N ALA A 35 -6.72 10.67 -29.97
CA ALA A 35 -6.00 11.06 -28.77
C ALA A 35 -6.78 10.76 -27.49
N LEU A 36 -8.10 10.96 -27.50
CA LEU A 36 -9.00 10.66 -26.37
C LEU A 36 -9.10 9.15 -26.11
N ILE A 37 -9.15 8.34 -27.18
CA ILE A 37 -9.12 6.87 -27.08
C ILE A 37 -7.78 6.40 -26.52
N ILE A 38 -6.65 6.93 -27.00
CA ILE A 38 -5.32 6.56 -26.49
C ILE A 38 -5.16 6.98 -25.02
N ALA A 39 -5.58 8.19 -24.65
CA ALA A 39 -5.55 8.65 -23.26
C ALA A 39 -6.46 7.81 -22.35
N GLY A 40 -7.65 7.42 -22.82
CA GLY A 40 -8.55 6.52 -22.10
C GLY A 40 -7.97 5.11 -21.92
N LEU A 41 -7.33 4.55 -22.96
CA LEU A 41 -6.65 3.26 -22.90
C LEU A 41 -5.43 3.30 -21.97
N LEU A 42 -4.67 4.39 -21.95
CA LEU A 42 -3.58 4.62 -20.99
C LEU A 42 -4.13 4.75 -19.56
N GLY A 43 -5.24 5.48 -19.37
CA GLY A 43 -5.94 5.59 -18.09
C GLY A 43 -6.44 4.24 -17.55
N MET A 44 -6.91 3.34 -18.42
CA MET A 44 -7.27 1.97 -18.03
C MET A 44 -6.06 1.13 -17.62
N GLN A 45 -4.89 1.30 -18.25
CA GLN A 45 -3.65 0.63 -17.82
C GLN A 45 -3.19 1.13 -16.44
N LEU A 46 -3.38 2.42 -16.13
CA LEU A 46 -3.11 2.99 -14.80
C LEU A 46 -4.05 2.42 -13.72
N ALA A 47 -5.35 2.24 -14.02
CA ALA A 47 -6.31 1.66 -13.09
C ALA A 47 -6.04 0.16 -12.81
N GLY A 48 -5.64 -0.62 -13.82
CA GLY A 48 -5.22 -2.01 -13.63
C GLY A 48 -3.92 -2.16 -12.84
N SER A 49 -3.00 -1.20 -12.97
CA SER A 49 -1.75 -1.18 -12.19
C SER A 49 -1.96 -0.80 -10.72
N LEU A 50 -3.00 -0.02 -10.38
CA LEU A 50 -3.34 0.27 -8.98
C LEU A 50 -3.90 -0.97 -8.26
N GLN A 51 -4.71 -1.78 -8.95
CA GLN A 51 -5.26 -3.02 -8.36
C GLN A 51 -4.22 -4.12 -8.17
N LEU A 52 -3.17 -4.14 -9.00
CA LEU A 52 -2.01 -5.01 -8.81
C LEU A 52 -0.97 -4.44 -7.83
N ALA A 53 -0.91 -3.12 -7.65
CA ALA A 53 -0.03 -2.47 -6.66
C ALA A 53 -0.53 -2.61 -5.21
N THR A 54 -1.84 -2.76 -4.98
CA THR A 54 -2.37 -3.05 -3.63
C THR A 54 -2.26 -4.53 -3.26
N SER A 55 -2.17 -5.44 -4.24
CA SER A 55 -2.09 -6.90 -3.98
C SER A 55 -0.69 -7.50 -4.20
N SER A 56 0.28 -6.72 -4.69
CA SER A 56 1.68 -7.14 -4.78
C SER A 56 2.61 -5.94 -4.78
N SER A 57 3.06 -5.53 -3.59
CA SER A 57 4.32 -4.79 -3.46
C SER A 57 5.45 -5.79 -3.24
N PRO A 58 6.16 -6.29 -4.27
CA PRO A 58 7.49 -6.80 -4.05
C PRO A 58 8.36 -5.58 -3.79
N ARG A 59 8.64 -5.27 -2.52
CA ARG A 59 9.80 -4.43 -2.16
C ARG A 59 11.07 -5.18 -2.59
N GLY A 60 11.39 -5.07 -3.88
CA GLY A 60 12.64 -5.49 -4.48
C GLY A 60 13.67 -4.38 -4.31
N GLY A 61 14.31 -4.36 -3.14
CA GLY A 61 15.55 -3.64 -2.87
C GLY A 61 16.49 -4.60 -2.18
N ALA A 62 17.43 -5.13 -2.94
CA ALA A 62 18.36 -6.19 -2.55
C ALA A 62 19.19 -5.81 -1.31
N THR A 63 19.27 -6.73 -0.34
CA THR A 63 20.53 -7.38 0.03
C THR A 63 20.20 -8.82 0.45
N SER A 64 20.81 -9.80 -0.22
CA SER A 64 20.95 -11.14 0.33
C SER A 64 21.91 -10.98 1.51
N VAL A 65 21.35 -10.78 2.69
CA VAL A 65 22.02 -11.10 3.93
C VAL A 65 21.43 -12.43 4.36
N ASP A 66 22.27 -13.45 4.45
CA ASP A 66 22.02 -14.66 5.23
C ASP A 66 21.83 -14.24 6.70
N SER A 67 20.69 -13.65 6.99
CA SER A 67 20.21 -13.38 8.33
C SER A 67 19.06 -14.34 8.54
N LEU A 68 19.00 -15.00 9.69
CA LEU A 68 17.92 -15.89 10.12
C LEU A 68 16.58 -15.14 10.33
N SER A 69 16.21 -14.30 9.38
CA SER A 69 14.89 -13.69 9.22
C SER A 69 13.95 -14.84 8.87
N GLY A 70 13.02 -15.12 9.78
CA GLY A 70 11.95 -16.07 9.48
C GLY A 70 11.28 -15.66 8.17
N GLY A 71 11.04 -16.64 7.31
CA GLY A 71 10.59 -16.41 5.94
C GLY A 71 9.31 -15.58 5.87
N LYS A 72 8.92 -15.21 4.65
CA LYS A 72 7.63 -14.52 4.46
C LYS A 72 6.50 -15.52 4.25
N ASN A 73 5.33 -15.24 4.82
CA ASN A 73 4.14 -16.02 4.57
C ASN A 73 3.58 -15.73 3.15
N SER A 74 2.47 -16.40 2.80
CA SER A 74 1.81 -16.20 1.50
C SER A 74 1.17 -14.80 1.33
N ALA A 75 0.94 -14.07 2.42
CA ALA A 75 0.47 -12.69 2.41
C ALA A 75 1.62 -11.67 2.26
N GLY A 76 2.87 -12.11 2.41
CA GLY A 76 4.07 -11.27 2.31
C GLY A 76 4.59 -10.73 3.65
N ASP A 77 3.97 -11.14 4.77
CA ASP A 77 4.34 -10.74 6.13
C ASP A 77 5.54 -11.53 6.62
N ALA A 78 6.37 -10.90 7.45
CA ALA A 78 7.49 -11.57 8.10
C ALA A 78 6.96 -12.60 9.12
N VAL A 79 7.42 -13.86 9.03
CA VAL A 79 7.11 -14.89 10.02
C VAL A 79 8.10 -14.76 11.17
N ILE A 80 7.61 -14.43 12.35
CA ILE A 80 8.41 -14.18 13.55
C ILE A 80 8.10 -15.24 14.60
N THR A 81 9.15 -15.75 15.21
CA THR A 81 9.08 -16.60 16.40
C THR A 81 9.83 -15.90 17.53
N GLU A 82 9.65 -16.37 18.77
CA GLU A 82 10.42 -15.89 19.91
C GLU A 82 11.94 -15.92 19.65
N SER A 83 12.44 -16.94 18.94
CA SER A 83 13.86 -17.07 18.62
C SER A 83 14.38 -16.08 17.57
N THR A 84 13.50 -15.58 16.69
CA THR A 84 13.88 -14.68 15.58
C THR A 84 13.52 -13.22 15.87
N LEU A 85 12.71 -12.96 16.90
CA LEU A 85 12.22 -11.63 17.26
C LEU A 85 13.35 -10.63 17.51
N GLY A 86 14.40 -11.01 18.25
CA GLY A 86 15.51 -10.09 18.53
C GLY A 86 16.22 -9.61 17.26
N THR A 87 16.41 -10.49 16.28
CA THR A 87 17.03 -10.14 14.99
C THR A 87 16.12 -9.24 14.17
N GLU A 88 14.82 -9.50 14.21
CA GLU A 88 13.84 -8.72 13.47
C GLU A 88 13.65 -7.31 14.04
N VAL A 89 13.64 -7.19 15.36
CA VAL A 89 13.58 -5.89 16.05
C VAL A 89 14.83 -5.05 15.74
N GLN A 90 16.02 -5.66 15.70
CA GLN A 90 17.24 -4.99 15.27
C GLN A 90 17.13 -4.50 13.81
N ARG A 91 16.67 -5.38 12.89
CA ARG A 91 16.43 -5.02 11.49
C ARG A 91 15.46 -3.84 11.37
N LEU A 92 14.39 -3.86 12.15
CA LEU A 92 13.39 -2.82 12.20
C LEU A 92 13.96 -1.48 12.66
N ILE A 93 14.81 -1.46 13.68
CA ILE A 93 15.46 -0.21 14.13
C ILE A 93 16.40 0.36 13.06
N ASP A 94 17.11 -0.51 12.33
CA ASP A 94 18.08 -0.10 11.32
C ASP A 94 17.42 0.35 10.01
N THR A 95 16.33 -0.29 9.60
CA THR A 95 15.73 -0.14 8.26
C THR A 95 14.26 0.29 8.27
N GLY A 96 13.61 0.25 9.43
CA GLY A 96 12.17 0.34 9.57
C GLY A 96 11.59 1.69 9.19
N THR A 97 10.52 1.64 8.40
CA THR A 97 9.58 2.73 8.18
C THR A 97 8.44 2.60 9.16
N ILE A 98 8.04 3.69 9.83
CA ILE A 98 6.81 3.74 10.63
C ILE A 98 5.65 3.47 9.67
N GLN A 99 4.95 2.34 9.81
CA GLN A 99 3.74 2.10 9.05
C GLN A 99 2.65 3.07 9.55
N PRO A 100 1.91 3.74 8.65
CA PRO A 100 0.84 4.64 9.05
C PRO A 100 -0.28 3.87 9.77
N MET A 101 -0.78 4.48 10.86
CA MET A 101 -1.76 3.93 11.81
C MET A 101 -3.20 3.84 11.25
N THR A 102 -3.39 3.41 10.00
CA THR A 102 -4.73 3.49 9.38
C THR A 102 -5.64 2.31 9.71
N SER A 103 -5.09 1.17 10.13
CA SER A 103 -5.86 -0.06 10.42
C SER A 103 -5.75 -0.56 11.86
N PHE A 104 -4.78 -0.07 12.65
CA PHE A 104 -4.52 -0.54 14.00
C PHE A 104 -4.16 0.63 14.93
N ASP A 105 -4.85 0.74 16.07
CA ASP A 105 -4.56 1.75 17.08
C ASP A 105 -3.59 1.20 18.14
N ALA A 106 -2.30 1.29 17.82
CA ALA A 106 -1.25 0.86 18.73
C ALA A 106 -1.20 1.68 20.02
N THR A 107 -1.64 2.95 20.00
CA THR A 107 -1.59 3.81 21.20
C THR A 107 -2.64 3.36 22.20
N GLN A 108 -3.86 3.11 21.72
CA GLN A 108 -4.93 2.52 22.50
C GLN A 108 -4.52 1.13 23.01
N CYS A 109 -3.97 0.28 22.14
CA CYS A 109 -3.49 -1.04 22.54
C CYS A 109 -2.47 -0.98 23.68
N LEU A 110 -1.40 -0.18 23.58
CA LEU A 110 -0.41 -0.06 24.67
C LEU A 110 -1.03 0.44 25.98
N LYS A 111 -2.00 1.36 25.90
CA LYS A 111 -2.73 1.85 27.07
C LYS A 111 -3.55 0.75 27.74
N GLU A 112 -4.25 -0.08 26.97
CA GLU A 112 -4.97 -1.27 27.47
C GLU A 112 -4.01 -2.29 28.10
N GLN A 113 -2.81 -2.43 27.52
CA GLN A 113 -1.74 -3.27 28.05
C GLN A 113 -1.05 -2.71 29.31
N GLY A 114 -1.40 -1.48 29.73
CA GLY A 114 -0.78 -0.81 30.88
C GLY A 114 0.65 -0.34 30.63
N ILE A 115 1.04 -0.18 29.37
CA ILE A 115 2.40 0.19 28.95
C ILE A 115 2.46 1.71 28.75
N PRO A 116 3.29 2.44 29.51
CA PRO A 116 3.39 3.91 29.43
C PRO A 116 4.35 4.40 28.34
N ASP A 117 4.96 3.48 27.58
CA ASP A 117 5.99 3.79 26.60
C ASP A 117 5.45 4.40 25.31
N SER A 118 6.35 5.01 24.53
CA SER A 118 6.03 5.48 23.18
C SER A 118 6.31 4.40 22.14
N ILE A 119 5.44 4.31 21.13
CA ILE A 119 5.64 3.41 20.00
C ILE A 119 6.76 3.97 19.12
N LEU A 120 7.76 3.13 18.89
CA LEU A 120 8.89 3.44 18.02
C LEU A 120 8.66 2.88 16.63
N ILE A 121 8.21 1.62 16.56
CA ILE A 121 8.01 0.88 15.32
C ILE A 121 6.80 -0.03 15.48
N MET A 122 6.09 -0.19 14.38
CA MET A 122 4.94 -1.08 14.27
C MET A 122 5.02 -1.80 12.91
N GLU A 123 4.91 -3.12 12.93
CA GLU A 123 4.91 -3.96 11.73
C GLU A 123 3.87 -5.08 11.87
N GLU A 124 3.16 -5.36 10.77
CA GLU A 124 2.28 -6.53 10.65
C GLU A 124 3.13 -7.77 10.37
N VAL A 125 2.92 -8.81 11.16
CA VAL A 125 3.76 -10.01 11.20
C VAL A 125 2.91 -11.25 11.37
N ALA A 126 3.45 -12.40 10.96
CA ALA A 126 2.86 -13.69 11.26
C ALA A 126 3.60 -14.31 12.47
N TRP A 127 2.90 -14.56 13.57
CA TRP A 127 3.49 -15.06 14.80
C TRP A 127 3.47 -16.59 14.89
N GLY A 128 4.63 -17.16 15.19
CA GLY A 128 4.79 -18.59 15.47
C GLY A 128 4.69 -19.49 14.25
N ALA A 129 4.73 -20.80 14.48
CA ALA A 129 4.64 -21.82 13.42
C ALA A 129 3.25 -21.92 12.80
N GLU A 130 2.23 -21.41 13.50
CA GLU A 130 0.84 -21.34 13.02
C GLU A 130 0.58 -20.09 12.16
N GLU A 131 1.59 -19.22 11.99
CA GLU A 131 1.53 -17.99 11.18
C GLU A 131 0.33 -17.09 11.57
N VAL A 132 0.07 -16.97 12.87
CA VAL A 132 -1.07 -16.20 13.39
C VAL A 132 -0.88 -14.72 13.05
N PRO A 133 -1.83 -14.06 12.36
CA PRO A 133 -1.72 -12.64 12.07
C PRO A 133 -1.60 -11.83 13.35
N ALA A 134 -0.58 -10.99 13.44
CA ALA A 134 -0.25 -10.24 14.65
C ALA A 134 0.41 -8.90 14.31
N TRP A 135 0.46 -8.02 15.31
CA TRP A 135 1.22 -6.78 15.26
C TRP A 135 2.42 -6.87 16.18
N LEU A 136 3.61 -6.60 15.63
CA LEU A 136 4.82 -6.38 16.41
C LEU A 136 4.92 -4.89 16.76
N LEU A 137 4.81 -4.61 18.05
CA LEU A 137 4.95 -3.27 18.63
C LEU A 137 6.30 -3.16 19.31
N VAL A 138 7.16 -2.31 18.78
CA VAL A 138 8.42 -1.93 19.43
C VAL A 138 8.21 -0.61 20.15
N HIS A 139 8.44 -0.59 21.45
CA HIS A 139 8.21 0.58 22.29
C HIS A 139 9.35 0.80 23.29
N GLY A 140 9.45 2.02 23.77
CA GLY A 140 10.41 2.38 24.81
C GLY A 140 10.29 3.83 25.25
N ALA A 141 11.07 4.17 26.28
CA ALA A 141 11.12 5.52 26.85
C ALA A 141 11.97 6.51 26.02
N MET A 142 12.84 6.01 25.14
CA MET A 142 13.73 6.79 24.30
C MET A 142 13.28 6.73 22.83
N ASP A 143 13.53 7.80 22.08
CA ASP A 143 13.30 7.81 20.63
C ASP A 143 14.29 6.92 19.86
N ARG A 144 13.93 6.60 18.62
CA ARG A 144 14.70 5.70 17.76
C ARG A 144 16.10 6.23 17.47
N GLU A 145 16.24 7.53 17.23
CA GLU A 145 17.52 8.16 16.91
C GLU A 145 18.51 8.05 18.08
N THR A 146 18.03 8.22 19.31
CA THR A 146 18.79 8.05 20.55
C THR A 146 19.21 6.59 20.75
N LEU A 147 18.32 5.64 20.50
CA LEU A 147 18.60 4.20 20.58
C LEU A 147 19.63 3.75 19.54
N ARG A 148 19.57 4.30 18.32
CA ARG A 148 20.56 4.01 17.27
C ARG A 148 21.95 4.53 17.61
N ALA A 149 22.04 5.67 18.29
CA ALA A 149 23.33 6.29 18.61
C ALA A 149 24.00 5.66 19.84
N ASN A 150 23.23 5.26 20.85
CA ASN A 150 23.77 4.85 22.15
C ASN A 150 23.58 3.36 22.45
N GLY A 151 22.75 2.65 21.67
CA GLY A 151 22.20 1.37 22.10
C GLY A 151 21.28 1.52 23.31
N GLY A 152 20.72 0.41 23.77
CA GLY A 152 19.83 0.38 24.93
C GLY A 152 18.96 -0.85 24.98
N VAL A 153 18.16 -0.95 26.03
CA VAL A 153 17.10 -1.96 26.14
C VAL A 153 15.82 -1.32 25.64
N ILE A 154 15.14 -2.01 24.75
CA ILE A 154 13.80 -1.67 24.28
C ILE A 154 12.86 -2.81 24.61
N SER A 155 11.57 -2.52 24.65
CA SER A 155 10.57 -3.54 24.85
C SER A 155 9.86 -3.81 23.53
N ALA A 156 9.54 -5.07 23.31
CA ALA A 156 8.78 -5.53 22.17
C ALA A 156 7.58 -6.33 22.67
N THR A 157 6.42 -6.06 22.08
CA THR A 157 5.18 -6.73 22.41
C THR A 157 4.50 -7.18 21.12
N VAL A 158 4.10 -8.44 21.06
CA VAL A 158 3.35 -9.02 19.95
C VAL A 158 1.90 -9.18 20.38
N VAL A 159 0.98 -8.60 19.62
CA VAL A 159 -0.45 -8.57 19.95
C VAL A 159 -1.31 -9.01 18.78
N LEU A 160 -2.50 -9.50 19.07
CA LEU A 160 -3.52 -9.79 18.07
C LEU A 160 -4.09 -8.50 17.45
N PRO A 161 -4.61 -8.56 16.22
CA PRO A 161 -5.25 -7.41 15.54
C PRO A 161 -6.45 -6.81 16.30
N ALA A 162 -7.05 -7.57 17.23
CA ALA A 162 -8.13 -7.08 18.07
C ALA A 162 -7.68 -6.10 19.17
N CYS A 163 -6.37 -5.99 19.46
CA CYS A 163 -5.87 -5.05 20.46
C CYS A 163 -6.12 -3.60 20.03
N GLY A 164 -6.48 -2.72 20.97
CA GLY A 164 -6.78 -1.32 20.66
C GLY A 164 -8.11 -1.12 19.92
N THR A 165 -8.88 -2.20 19.70
CA THR A 165 -10.30 -2.06 19.38
C THR A 165 -11.03 -1.75 20.69
N ALA A 166 -11.94 -0.76 20.68
CA ALA A 166 -12.64 -0.30 21.89
C ALA A 166 -13.67 -1.32 22.44
N ASP A 167 -13.41 -2.60 22.27
CA ASP A 167 -14.23 -3.70 22.75
C ASP A 167 -13.85 -4.00 24.21
N GLU A 168 -14.65 -3.46 25.13
CA GLU A 168 -14.42 -3.55 26.58
C GLU A 168 -14.52 -4.99 27.13
N ASP A 169 -15.04 -5.93 26.33
CA ASP A 169 -15.24 -7.32 26.72
C ASP A 169 -14.00 -8.21 26.49
N ILE A 170 -12.94 -7.69 25.84
CA ILE A 170 -11.72 -8.44 25.56
C ILE A 170 -10.67 -8.16 26.65
N ASP A 171 -10.20 -9.21 27.33
CA ASP A 171 -9.11 -9.09 28.30
C ASP A 171 -7.80 -8.70 27.56
N PRO A 172 -7.12 -7.61 27.97
CA PRO A 172 -5.82 -7.24 27.42
C PRO A 172 -4.78 -8.37 27.42
N GLN A 173 -4.86 -9.31 28.36
CA GLN A 173 -3.95 -10.45 28.42
C GLN A 173 -4.24 -11.50 27.34
N GLU A 174 -5.48 -11.60 26.87
CA GLU A 174 -5.86 -12.56 25.82
C GLU A 174 -5.40 -12.10 24.43
N VAL A 175 -5.26 -10.79 24.22
CA VAL A 175 -4.74 -10.23 22.96
C VAL A 175 -3.22 -10.17 22.91
N ARG A 176 -2.52 -10.35 24.04
CA ARG A 176 -1.06 -10.33 24.11
C ARG A 176 -0.51 -11.72 23.83
N LEU A 177 0.12 -11.89 22.68
CA LEU A 177 0.76 -13.16 22.29
C LEU A 177 2.14 -13.32 22.93
N TRP A 178 2.90 -12.23 23.03
CA TRP A 178 4.23 -12.23 23.61
C TRP A 178 4.64 -10.83 24.07
N SER A 179 5.49 -10.72 25.08
CA SER A 179 6.10 -9.46 25.50
C SER A 179 7.44 -9.73 26.16
N GLY A 180 8.43 -8.90 25.86
CA GLY A 180 9.77 -9.03 26.41
C GLY A 180 10.69 -7.90 25.99
N ASP A 181 11.89 -7.93 26.54
CA ASP A 181 12.91 -6.92 26.30
C ASP A 181 13.96 -7.39 25.29
N VAL A 182 14.38 -6.49 24.41
CA VAL A 182 15.40 -6.70 23.39
C VAL A 182 16.51 -5.68 23.59
N MET A 183 17.75 -6.14 23.59
CA MET A 183 18.93 -5.28 23.67
C MET A 183 19.36 -4.85 22.27
N ILE A 184 19.60 -3.55 22.09
CA ILE A 184 19.99 -2.90 20.85
C ILE A 184 21.36 -2.27 21.03
N GLY A 185 22.24 -2.44 20.05
CA GLY A 185 23.65 -2.06 20.16
C GLY A 185 24.55 -3.23 20.57
N SER A 186 25.81 -3.17 20.16
CA SER A 186 26.76 -4.27 20.32
C SER A 186 27.14 -4.50 21.79
N LEU A 187 27.17 -5.77 22.19
CA LEU A 187 28.05 -6.28 23.25
C LEU A 187 29.51 -5.87 23.01
#